data_AF-A0A4Q6G9I9-F1
#
_entry.id   AF-A0A4Q6G9I9-F1
#
_cell.length_a   1.000
_cell.length_b   1.000
_cell.length_c   1.000
_cell.angle_alpha   90.00
_cell.angle_beta   90.00
_cell.angle_gamma   90.00
#
_symmetry.space_group_name_H-M   'P 1'
#
loop_
_entity.id
_entity.type
_entity.pdbx_description
1 polymer ?
#
loop_
_entity_poly.entity_id
_entity_poly.type
_entity_poly.pdbx_seq_one_letter_code
_entity_poly.pdbx_strand_id
1 'polypeptide(L)'
;KYVSLNEAERRAERDKQETQRKQRQVERKALGLALDPLADDAADDGLGANERDIVKDAAREKLADKRPDPLLRESAAILADAIAVLGQDRSLSARVLPESTMPGSWAD
;
A
#
# COMPACT_ATOMS: atom_id res chain seq x y z
N LYS A 1 8.70 -12.43 -21.21
CA LYS A 1 9.40 -11.78 -20.08
C LYS A 1 10.84 -12.27 -20.11
N TYR A 2 11.84 -11.38 -20.10
CA TYR A 2 13.26 -11.74 -20.15
C TYR A 2 14.01 -11.05 -19.01
N VAL A 3 15.05 -11.69 -18.50
CA VAL A 3 15.96 -11.15 -17.49
C VAL A 3 17.36 -11.21 -18.08
N SER A 4 18.12 -10.12 -17.96
CA SER A 4 19.51 -10.11 -18.42
C SER A 4 20.38 -11.01 -17.56
N LEU A 5 21.23 -11.81 -18.21
CA LEU A 5 22.27 -12.60 -17.56
C LEU A 5 23.59 -11.83 -17.44
N ASN A 6 23.65 -10.60 -17.96
CA ASN A 6 24.81 -9.75 -17.80
C ASN A 6 24.86 -9.21 -16.36
N GLU A 7 25.94 -9.53 -15.66
CA GLU A 7 26.13 -9.12 -14.27
C GLU A 7 26.14 -7.60 -14.10
N ALA A 8 26.81 -6.87 -15.00
CA ALA A 8 26.90 -5.41 -14.91
C ALA A 8 25.52 -4.76 -15.04
N GLU A 9 24.69 -5.28 -15.94
CA GLU A 9 23.31 -4.81 -16.11
C GLU A 9 22.46 -5.13 -14.87
N ARG A 10 22.60 -6.34 -14.29
CA ARG A 10 21.89 -6.73 -13.07
C ARG A 10 22.29 -5.89 -11.85
N ARG A 11 23.59 -5.57 -11.72
CA ARG A 11 24.10 -4.67 -10.66
C ARG A 11 23.53 -3.25 -10.83
N ALA A 12 23.63 -2.67 -12.02
CA ALA A 12 23.09 -1.35 -12.30
C ALA A 12 21.57 -1.26 -12.07
N GLU A 13 20.83 -2.32 -12.42
CA GLU A 13 19.39 -2.41 -12.14
C GLU A 13 19.10 -2.40 -10.63
N ARG A 14 19.84 -3.20 -9.83
CA ARG A 14 19.68 -3.22 -8.37
C ARG A 14 19.99 -1.86 -7.75
N ASP A 15 21.09 -1.23 -8.12
CA ASP A 15 21.51 0.07 -7.57
C ASP A 15 20.49 1.16 -7.89
N LYS A 16 19.92 1.13 -9.11
CA LYS A 16 18.84 2.03 -9.50
C LYS A 16 17.60 1.83 -8.64
N GLN A 17 17.19 0.58 -8.40
CA GLN A 17 16.03 0.28 -7.56
C GLN A 17 16.25 0.67 -6.10
N GLU A 18 17.46 0.44 -5.57
CA GLU A 18 17.84 0.83 -4.21
C GLU A 18 17.80 2.35 -4.04
N THR A 19 18.35 3.09 -5.00
CA THR A 19 18.31 4.56 -5.02
C THR A 19 16.88 5.07 -5.01
N GLN A 20 16.00 4.50 -5.84
CA GLN A 20 14.58 4.87 -5.88
C GLN A 20 13.86 4.57 -4.56
N ARG A 21 14.16 3.44 -3.90
CA ARG A 21 13.58 3.11 -2.59
C ARG A 21 13.98 4.14 -1.53
N LYS A 22 15.28 4.50 -1.47
CA LYS A 22 15.80 5.51 -0.54
C LYS A 22 15.18 6.88 -0.80
N GLN A 23 15.08 7.31 -2.06
CA GLN A 23 14.44 8.57 -2.44
C GLN A 23 12.98 8.64 -1.97
N ARG A 24 12.19 7.59 -2.22
CA ARG A 24 10.79 7.54 -1.76
C ARG A 24 10.66 7.67 -0.24
N GLN A 25 11.59 7.10 0.53
CA GLN A 25 11.58 7.22 1.99
C GLN A 25 11.95 8.62 2.48
N VAL A 26 12.91 9.28 1.82
CA VAL A 26 13.25 10.68 2.10
C VAL A 26 12.06 11.59 1.81
N GLU A 27 11.40 11.41 0.67
CA GLU A 27 10.19 12.15 0.30
C GLU A 27 9.06 11.94 1.31
N ARG A 28 8.80 10.68 1.70
CA ARG A 28 7.80 10.37 2.75
C ARG A 28 8.10 11.07 4.06
N LYS A 29 9.37 11.04 4.50
CA LYS A 29 9.81 11.73 5.71
C LYS A 29 9.57 13.24 5.61
N ALA A 30 9.90 13.84 4.47
CA ALA A 30 9.70 15.27 4.22
C ALA A 30 8.20 15.66 4.22
N LEU A 31 7.33 14.78 3.73
CA LEU A 31 5.88 14.94 3.73
C LEU A 31 5.22 14.57 5.08
N GLY A 32 5.99 14.14 6.09
CA GLY A 32 5.46 13.70 7.39
C GLY A 32 4.64 12.40 7.31
N LEU A 33 4.82 11.60 6.26
CA LEU A 33 4.12 10.33 6.06
C LEU A 33 4.82 9.19 6.81
N ALA A 34 4.06 8.15 7.14
CA ALA A 34 4.60 6.94 7.74
C ALA A 34 5.65 6.28 6.81
N LEU A 35 6.83 6.03 7.35
CA LEU A 35 7.90 5.34 6.64
C LEU A 35 7.51 3.87 6.41
N ASP A 36 7.94 3.31 5.29
CA ASP A 36 7.80 1.87 5.05
C ASP A 36 8.80 1.11 5.94
N PRO A 37 8.35 0.28 6.90
CA PRO A 37 9.26 -0.45 7.80
C PRO A 37 10.11 -1.51 7.08
N LEU A 38 9.76 -1.90 5.85
CA LEU A 38 10.44 -2.94 5.08
C LEU A 38 11.35 -2.40 3.97
N ALA A 39 11.52 -1.09 3.84
CA ALA A 39 12.22 -0.52 2.69
C ALA A 39 13.71 -0.90 2.61
N ASP A 40 14.35 -1.12 3.76
CA ASP A 40 15.76 -1.54 3.85
C ASP A 40 15.91 -3.07 3.85
N ASP A 41 14.82 -3.81 4.08
CA ASP A 41 14.78 -5.27 4.24
C ASP A 41 14.64 -6.02 2.91
N ALA A 42 14.63 -5.29 1.79
CA ALA A 42 14.51 -5.82 0.43
C ALA A 42 15.88 -6.20 -0.18
N ALA A 43 16.84 -6.60 0.66
CA ALA A 43 18.11 -7.12 0.18
C ALA A 43 17.86 -8.44 -0.58
N ASP A 44 18.27 -8.48 -1.84
CA ASP A 44 18.38 -9.71 -2.63
C ASP A 44 19.64 -10.44 -2.14
N ASP A 45 19.52 -11.10 -0.99
CA ASP A 45 20.60 -11.80 -0.29
C ASP A 45 20.86 -13.22 -0.86
N GLY A 46 20.11 -13.61 -1.88
CA GLY A 46 20.20 -14.92 -2.53
C GLY A 46 19.64 -16.07 -1.70
N LEU A 47 19.04 -15.80 -0.53
CA LEU A 47 18.49 -16.84 0.34
C LEU A 47 17.04 -17.16 -0.01
N GLY A 48 16.76 -18.45 -0.23
CA GLY A 48 15.42 -19.00 -0.38
C GLY A 48 14.65 -19.04 0.94
N ALA A 49 13.33 -19.24 0.90
CA ALA A 49 12.48 -19.27 2.09
C ALA A 49 12.90 -20.31 3.14
N ASN A 50 13.44 -21.46 2.70
CA ASN A 50 13.89 -22.53 3.59
C ASN A 50 15.30 -22.30 4.15
N GLU A 51 16.01 -21.28 3.66
CA GLU A 51 17.39 -20.94 4.05
C GLU A 51 17.42 -19.73 4.99
N ARG A 52 16.27 -19.10 5.22
CA ARG A 52 16.13 -17.93 6.08
C ARG A 52 15.89 -18.33 7.53
N ASP A 53 16.37 -17.46 8.41
CA ASP A 53 16.12 -17.56 9.84
C ASP A 53 14.65 -17.24 10.14
N ILE A 54 13.95 -18.22 10.71
CA ILE A 54 12.52 -18.15 11.06
C ILE A 54 12.22 -16.95 11.96
N VAL A 55 13.15 -16.59 12.86
CA VAL A 55 12.96 -15.43 13.76
C VAL A 55 12.92 -14.13 12.98
N LYS A 56 13.78 -13.99 11.97
CA LYS A 56 13.83 -12.81 11.10
C LYS A 56 12.61 -12.74 10.19
N ASP A 57 12.18 -13.87 9.65
CA ASP A 57 10.98 -13.93 8.80
C ASP A 57 9.72 -13.57 9.60
N ALA A 58 9.57 -14.07 10.83
CA ALA A 58 8.44 -13.70 11.69
C ALA A 58 8.46 -12.20 12.09
N ALA A 59 9.65 -11.62 12.27
CA ALA A 59 9.80 -10.18 12.50
C ALA A 59 9.38 -9.37 11.27
N ARG A 60 9.81 -9.80 10.08
CA ARG A 60 9.44 -9.19 8.80
C ARG A 60 7.93 -9.23 8.55
N GLU A 61 7.27 -10.34 8.86
CA GLU A 61 5.82 -10.48 8.73
C GLU A 61 5.08 -9.46 9.61
N LYS A 62 5.47 -9.31 10.88
CA LYS A 62 4.90 -8.29 11.78
C LYS A 62 5.14 -6.85 11.31
N LEU A 63 6.22 -6.61 10.59
CA LEU A 63 6.51 -5.30 10.00
C LEU A 63 5.69 -5.08 8.72
N ALA A 64 5.37 -6.14 7.97
CA ALA A 64 4.50 -6.06 6.79
C ALA A 64 3.09 -5.59 7.16
N ASP A 65 2.54 -6.02 8.31
CA ASP A 65 1.24 -5.55 8.83
C ASP A 65 1.22 -4.05 9.11
N LYS A 66 2.38 -3.46 9.42
CA LYS A 66 2.51 -2.02 9.71
C LYS A 66 2.75 -1.20 8.46
N ARG A 67 2.85 -1.83 7.29
CA ARG A 67 3.10 -1.10 6.05
C ARG A 67 1.90 -0.20 5.76
N PRO A 68 2.13 1.09 5.46
CA PRO A 68 1.02 1.98 5.13
C PRO A 68 0.31 1.49 3.86
N ASP A 69 -1.02 1.38 3.94
CA ASP A 69 -1.89 1.07 2.81
C ASP A 69 -2.54 2.36 2.28
N PRO A 70 -1.99 2.95 1.19
CA PRO A 70 -2.55 4.16 0.61
C PRO A 70 -3.93 3.91 -0.02
N LEU A 71 -4.19 2.71 -0.57
CA LEU A 71 -5.47 2.43 -1.23
C LEU A 71 -6.60 2.33 -0.21
N LEU A 72 -6.35 1.71 0.94
CA LEU A 72 -7.32 1.69 2.03
C LEU A 72 -7.58 3.09 2.58
N ARG A 73 -6.53 3.90 2.77
CA ARG A 73 -6.68 5.27 3.28
C ARG A 73 -7.48 6.16 2.33
N GLU A 74 -7.13 6.15 1.04
CA GLU A 74 -7.84 6.96 0.03
C GLU A 74 -9.26 6.46 -0.20
N SER A 75 -9.52 5.15 -0.18
CA SER A 75 -10.88 4.62 -0.30
C SER A 75 -11.76 5.04 0.89
N ALA A 76 -11.22 5.05 2.11
CA ALA A 76 -11.93 5.57 3.28
C ALA A 76 -12.22 7.08 3.17
N ALA A 77 -11.27 7.87 2.65
CA ALA A 77 -11.48 9.30 2.42
C ALA A 77 -12.56 9.56 1.37
N ILE A 78 -12.51 8.88 0.22
CA ILE A 78 -13.52 8.97 -0.85
C ILE A 78 -14.90 8.59 -0.31
N LEU A 79 -15.00 7.53 0.50
CA LEU A 79 -16.26 7.12 1.11
C LEU A 79 -16.80 8.19 2.06
N ALA A 80 -15.94 8.79 2.89
CA ALA A 80 -16.34 9.86 3.80
C ALA A 80 -16.86 11.10 3.04
N ASP A 81 -16.18 11.49 1.96
CA ASP A 81 -16.61 12.58 1.09
C ASP A 81 -17.96 12.29 0.43
N ALA A 82 -18.15 11.05 -0.06
CA ALA A 82 -19.41 10.63 -0.63
C ALA A 82 -20.56 10.70 0.39
N ILE A 83 -20.34 10.22 1.62
CA ILE A 83 -21.32 10.32 2.71
C ILE A 83 -21.65 11.78 3.03
N ALA A 84 -20.64 12.66 3.08
CA ALA A 84 -20.84 14.08 3.34
C ALA A 84 -21.70 14.75 2.25
N VAL A 85 -21.42 14.47 0.97
CA VAL A 85 -22.19 15.00 -0.17
C VAL A 85 -23.64 14.48 -0.14
N LEU A 86 -23.83 13.18 0.05
CA LEU A 86 -25.16 12.57 0.09
C LEU A 86 -25.98 13.06 1.30
N GLY A 87 -25.35 13.21 2.47
CA GLY A 87 -26.01 13.72 3.67
C GLY A 87 -26.50 15.17 3.55
N GLN A 88 -25.84 15.99 2.72
CA GLN A 88 -26.24 17.39 2.48
C GLN A 88 -27.30 17.53 1.39
N ASP A 89 -27.31 16.65 0.38
CA ASP A 89 -28.26 16.69 -0.72
C ASP A 89 -29.19 15.47 -0.73
N ARG A 90 -30.38 15.66 -0.13
CA ARG A 90 -31.42 14.63 -0.04
C ARG A 90 -32.01 14.26 -1.40
N SER A 91 -31.99 15.20 -2.37
CA SER A 91 -32.52 14.96 -3.72
C SER A 91 -31.57 14.10 -4.54
N LEU A 92 -30.27 14.34 -4.41
CA LEU A 92 -29.22 13.51 -4.99
C LEU A 92 -29.21 12.12 -4.35
N SER A 93 -29.33 12.05 -3.02
CA SER A 93 -29.41 10.79 -2.29
C SER A 93 -30.55 9.89 -2.78
N ALA A 94 -31.74 10.45 -3.00
CA ALA A 94 -32.88 9.68 -3.51
C ALA A 94 -32.69 9.14 -4.94
N ARG A 95 -31.75 9.69 -5.73
CA ARG A 95 -31.46 9.23 -7.09
C ARG A 95 -30.34 8.19 -7.15
N VAL A 96 -29.38 8.29 -6.23
CA VAL A 96 -28.13 7.51 -6.27
C VAL A 96 -28.21 6.27 -5.38
N LEU A 97 -28.91 6.37 -4.25
CA LEU A 97 -29.09 5.23 -3.36
C LEU A 97 -30.09 4.25 -3.97
N PRO A 98 -29.83 2.93 -3.90
CA PRO A 98 -30.82 1.94 -4.30
C PRO A 98 -32.09 2.10 -3.45
N GLU A 99 -33.26 1.82 -4.03
CA GLU A 99 -34.53 1.81 -3.29
C GLU A 99 -34.49 0.73 -2.19
N SER A 100 -34.07 1.10 -0.98
CA SER A 100 -34.14 0.19 0.16
C SER A 100 -35.59 0.05 0.61
N THR A 101 -36.11 -1.17 0.65
CA THR A 101 -37.47 -1.44 1.16
C THR A 101 -37.57 -1.39 2.69
N MET A 102 -36.45 -1.26 3.42
CA MET A 102 -36.41 -1.23 4.88
C MET A 102 -35.66 -0.02 5.47
N PRO A 103 -36.17 0.59 6.57
CA PRO A 103 -35.46 1.64 7.29
C PRO A 103 -34.09 1.16 7.79
N GLY A 104 -33.02 1.84 7.40
CA GLY A 104 -31.65 1.53 7.84
C GLY A 104 -30.90 0.50 6.99
N SER A 105 -31.49 -0.01 5.91
CA SER A 105 -30.79 -0.82 4.91
C SER A 105 -30.32 0.05 3.74
N TRP A 106 -29.12 -0.21 3.20
CA TRP A 106 -28.52 0.56 2.11
C TRP A 106 -28.22 -0.31 0.86
N ALA A 107 -28.54 -1.61 0.92
CA ALA A 107 -28.49 -2.59 -0.17
C ALA A 107 -29.41 -3.77 0.18
N ASP A 108 -29.86 -4.53 -0.83
CA ASP A 108 -30.65 -5.76 -0.66
C ASP A 108 -29.85 -6.91 -0.01
#